data_AF-A0A3D2R3J8-F1
#
_entry.id   AF-A0A3D2R3J8-F1
#
_cell.length_a   1.000
_cell.length_b   1.000
_cell.length_c   1.000
_cell.angle_alpha   90.00
_cell.angle_beta   90.00
_cell.angle_gamma   90.00
#
_symmetry.space_group_name_H-M   'P 1'
#
loop_
_entity.id
_entity.type
_entity.pdbx_description
1 polymer ?
#
loop_
_entity_poly.entity_id
_entity_poly.type
_entity_poly.pdbx_seq_one_letter_code
_entity_poly.pdbx_strand_id
1 'polypeptide(L)' 'QLEIFADDVKCSHGCTIGQLDQDALFYMRARGIAEKEAKALLMYAFANNVLESVRIPELKKRINKLVALKMNVQIGFDL' A
#
# COMPACT_ATOMS: atom_id res chain seq x y z
N GLN A 1 19.85 3.58 9.88
CA GLN A 1 21.28 3.40 10.21
C GLN A 1 21.41 2.17 11.10
N LEU A 2 22.39 1.31 10.85
CA LEU A 2 22.67 0.11 11.66
C LEU A 2 24.03 0.27 12.32
N GLU A 3 24.07 0.07 13.63
CA GLU A 3 25.31 -0.04 14.41
C GLU A 3 25.34 -1.46 14.99
N ILE A 4 26.38 -2.22 14.65
CA ILE A 4 26.49 -3.65 14.98
C ILE A 4 27.79 -3.85 15.75
N PHE A 5 27.68 -4.36 16.97
CA PHE A 5 28.80 -4.57 17.91
C PHE A 5 29.08 -6.05 18.21
N ALA A 6 28.43 -6.97 17.48
CA ALA A 6 28.57 -8.42 17.67
C ALA A 6 29.15 -9.08 16.42
N ASP A 7 30.01 -10.09 16.62
CA ASP A 7 30.85 -10.67 15.56
C ASP A 7 30.13 -11.69 14.66
N ASP A 8 29.04 -12.32 15.12
CA ASP A 8 28.31 -13.37 14.37
C ASP A 8 26.85 -12.98 14.11
N VAL A 9 26.65 -11.97 13.28
CA VAL A 9 25.31 -11.54 12.85
C VAL A 9 25.22 -11.34 11.34
N LYS A 10 24.03 -11.60 10.79
CA LYS A 10 23.66 -11.21 9.43
C LYS A 10 22.62 -10.12 9.49
N CYS A 11 22.97 -8.94 8.99
CA CYS A 11 22.06 -7.80 8.91
C CYS A 11 22.06 -7.24 7.49
N SER A 12 20.86 -6.94 6.98
CA SER A 12 20.65 -6.28 5.71
C SER A 12 19.60 -5.19 5.88
N HIS A 13 19.77 -4.08 5.16
CA HIS A 13 18.75 -3.04 5.04
C HIS A 13 18.58 -2.71 3.55
N GLY A 14 17.35 -2.38 3.16
CA GLY A 14 17.03 -1.98 1.80
C GLY A 14 15.97 -0.88 1.85
N CYS A 15 16.08 0.08 0.94
CA CYS A 15 15.10 1.14 0.77
C CYS A 15 14.90 1.35 -0.72
N THR A 16 13.64 1.35 -1.15
CA THR A 16 13.27 1.62 -2.54
C THR A 16 12.33 2.82 -2.56
N ILE A 17 12.58 3.73 -3.49
CA ILE A 17 11.73 4.88 -3.76
C ILE A 17 11.30 4.77 -5.23
N GLY A 18 10.03 5.03 -5.51
CA GLY A 18 9.47 4.94 -6.85
C GLY A 18 8.23 5.80 -7.00
N GLN A 19 7.81 5.97 -8.25
CA GLN A 19 6.55 6.61 -8.61
C GLN A 19 5.48 5.55 -8.90
N LEU A 20 4.22 5.98 -9.02
CA LEU A 20 3.15 5.09 -9.46
C LEU A 20 3.42 4.61 -10.89
N ASP A 21 3.15 3.32 -11.13
CA ASP A 21 3.21 2.69 -12.44
C ASP A 21 2.20 3.36 -13.39
N GLN A 22 2.73 4.06 -14.40
CA GLN A 22 1.91 4.80 -15.36
C GLN A 22 1.18 3.87 -16.34
N ASP A 23 1.74 2.71 -16.65
CA ASP A 23 1.11 1.74 -17.56
C ASP A 23 -0.08 1.07 -16.85
N ALA A 24 0.09 0.71 -15.57
CA ALA A 24 -1.00 0.20 -14.75
C ALA A 24 -2.10 1.25 -14.55
N LEU A 25 -1.73 2.52 -14.32
CA LEU A 25 -2.68 3.63 -14.23
C LEU A 25 -3.44 3.84 -15.54
N PHE A 26 -2.73 3.85 -16.68
CA PHE A 26 -3.32 3.98 -18.01
C PHE A 26 -4.30 2.84 -18.28
N TYR A 27 -3.92 1.61 -17.96
CA TYR A 27 -4.75 0.42 -18.16
C TYR A 27 -6.04 0.46 -17.33
N MET A 28 -5.98 0.88 -16.06
CA MET A 28 -7.16 1.07 -15.23
C MET A 28 -8.09 2.15 -15.81
N ARG A 29 -7.52 3.27 -16.25
CA ARG A 29 -8.28 4.37 -16.87
C ARG A 29 -8.93 3.97 -18.19
N ALA A 30 -8.25 3.18 -19.02
CA ALA A 30 -8.77 2.66 -20.27
C ALA A 30 -10.01 1.75 -20.05
N ARG A 31 -10.13 1.16 -18.86
CA ARG A 31 -11.31 0.40 -18.42
C ARG A 31 -12.40 1.23 -17.76
N GLY A 32 -12.28 2.55 -17.79
CA GLY A 32 -13.29 3.47 -17.27
C GLY A 32 -13.16 3.78 -15.78
N ILE A 33 -12.10 3.33 -15.11
CA ILE A 33 -11.85 3.71 -13.70
C ILE A 33 -11.39 5.17 -13.66
N ALA A 34 -12.01 5.98 -12.81
CA ALA A 34 -11.64 7.38 -12.65
C ALA A 34 -10.17 7.49 -12.17
N GLU A 35 -9.43 8.49 -12.66
CA GLU A 35 -8.00 8.64 -12.34
C GLU A 35 -7.72 8.65 -10.83
N LYS A 36 -8.59 9.31 -10.07
CA LYS A 36 -8.49 9.38 -8.61
C LYS A 36 -8.62 8.00 -7.95
N GLU A 37 -9.54 7.18 -8.44
CA GLU A 37 -9.77 5.82 -7.93
C GLU A 37 -8.66 4.88 -8.37
N ALA A 38 -8.20 4.98 -9.62
CA ALA A 38 -7.09 4.18 -10.14
C ALA A 38 -5.80 4.43 -9.34
N LYS A 39 -5.46 5.69 -9.04
CA LYS A 39 -4.33 6.03 -8.15
C LYS A 39 -4.53 5.46 -6.75
N ALA A 40 -5.73 5.57 -6.19
CA ALA A 40 -6.02 5.02 -4.86
C ALA A 40 -5.91 3.49 -4.82
N LEU A 41 -6.35 2.79 -5.85
CA LEU A 41 -6.20 1.33 -5.98
C LEU A 41 -4.73 0.92 -6.04
N LEU A 42 -3.90 1.61 -6.83
CA LEU A 42 -2.46 1.33 -6.89
C LEU A 42 -1.77 1.56 -5.54
N MET A 43 -2.08 2.67 -4.87
CA MET A 43 -1.54 2.94 -3.53
C MET A 43 -2.05 1.94 -2.49
N TYR A 44 -3.33 1.54 -2.58
CA TYR A 44 -3.91 0.53 -1.70
C TYR A 44 -3.24 -0.83 -1.91
N ALA A 45 -3.01 -1.26 -3.15
CA ALA A 45 -2.32 -2.51 -3.46
C ALA A 45 -0.91 -2.54 -2.83
N PHE A 46 -0.18 -1.42 -2.87
CA PHE A 46 1.10 -1.29 -2.20
C PHE A 46 0.97 -1.43 -0.67
N ALA A 47 0.04 -0.68 -0.06
CA ALA A 47 -0.19 -0.70 1.38
C ALA A 47 -0.72 -2.06 1.88
N ASN A 48 -1.53 -2.74 1.06
CA ASN A 48 -2.19 -3.99 1.41
C ASN A 48 -1.20 -5.12 1.70
N ASN A 49 -0.02 -5.13 1.06
CA ASN A 49 1.06 -6.06 1.39
C ASN A 49 1.44 -6.03 2.88
N VAL A 50 1.34 -4.85 3.53
CA VAL A 50 1.58 -4.71 4.97
C VAL A 50 0.29 -4.95 5.76
N LEU A 51 -0.87 -4.51 5.26
CA LEU A 51 -2.14 -4.67 5.97
C LEU A 51 -2.60 -6.12 6.08
N GLU A 52 -2.16 -7.01 5.18
CA GLU A 52 -2.42 -8.45 5.25
C GLU A 52 -1.85 -9.10 6.52
N SER A 53 -0.82 -8.51 7.16
CA SER A 53 -0.31 -9.02 8.43
C SER A 53 -1.23 -8.74 9.63
N VAL A 54 -2.26 -7.89 9.46
CA VAL A 54 -3.21 -7.53 10.52
C VAL A 54 -4.26 -8.63 10.66
N ARG A 55 -4.13 -9.46 11.70
CA ARG A 55 -5.01 -10.63 11.93
C ARG A 55 -6.38 -10.31 12.50
N ILE A 56 -6.53 -9.16 13.16
CA ILE A 56 -7.79 -8.77 13.82
C ILE A 56 -8.70 -8.12 12.78
N PRO A 57 -9.84 -8.73 12.40
CA PRO A 57 -10.68 -8.25 11.31
C PRO A 57 -11.21 -6.83 11.53
N GLU A 58 -11.61 -6.49 12.77
CA GLU A 58 -12.11 -5.17 13.14
C GLU A 58 -11.03 -4.10 12.97
N LEU A 59 -9.79 -4.45 13.30
CA LEU A 59 -8.64 -3.56 13.14
C LEU A 59 -8.30 -3.38 11.66
N LYS A 60 -8.31 -4.45 10.86
CA LYS A 60 -8.10 -4.39 9.41
C LYS A 60 -9.13 -3.47 8.76
N LYS A 61 -10.42 -3.63 9.09
CA LYS A 61 -11.51 -2.76 8.61
C LYS A 61 -11.29 -1.30 9.01
N ARG A 62 -10.92 -1.04 10.27
CA ARG A 62 -10.66 0.32 10.75
C ARG A 62 -9.50 0.96 10.00
N ILE A 63 -8.41 0.23 9.77
CA ILE A 63 -7.25 0.75 9.04
C ILE A 63 -7.59 1.01 7.57
N ASN A 64 -8.29 0.09 6.90
CA ASN A 64 -8.75 0.29 5.52
C ASN A 64 -9.58 1.58 5.38
N LYS A 65 -10.48 1.85 6.34
CA LYS A 65 -11.27 3.08 6.38
C LYS A 65 -10.40 4.33 6.52
N LEU A 66 -9.38 4.29 7.37
CA LEU A 66 -8.45 5.41 7.55
C LEU A 66 -7.59 5.67 6.29
N VAL A 67 -7.15 4.61 5.61
CA VAL A 67 -6.40 4.70 4.35
C VAL A 67 -7.28 5.33 3.26
N ALA A 68 -8.51 4.86 3.10
CA ALA A 68 -9.48 5.43 2.15
C ALA A 68 -9.75 6.91 2.42
N LEU A 69 -9.93 7.29 3.70
CA LEU A 69 -10.13 8.67 4.11
C LEU A 69 -8.94 9.56 3.74
N LYS A 70 -7.70 9.08 3.97
CA LYS A 70 -6.47 9.80 3.58
C LYS A 70 -6.35 9.99 2.07
N MET A 71 -6.85 9.04 1.28
CA MET A 71 -6.86 9.12 -0.18
C MET A 71 -8.08 9.89 -0.73
N ASN A 72 -9.00 10.31 0.14
CA ASN A 72 -10.23 11.03 -0.20
C ASN A 72 -11.08 10.27 -1.24
N VAL A 73 -11.17 8.95 -1.15
CA VAL A 73 -11.95 8.10 -2.06
C VAL A 73 -13.02 7.31 -1.31
N GLN A 74 -14.15 7.07 -1.98
CA GLN A 74 -15.22 6.21 -1.49
C GLN A 74 -15.14 4.84 -2.18
N ILE A 75 -14.03 4.12 -1.95
CA ILE A 75 -13.85 2.76 -2.46
C ILE A 75 -14.22 1.78 -1.35
N GLY A 76 -15.07 0.81 -1.66
CA GLY A 76 -15.37 -0.31 -0.78
C GLY A 76 -14.16 -1.25 -0.71
N PHE A 77 -13.20 -0.98 0.16
CA PHE A 77 -12.11 -1.91 0.50
C PHE A 77 -12.57 -3.00 1.48
N ASP A 78 -13.78 -3.52 1.27
CA ASP A 78 -14.36 -4.61 2.06
C ASP A 78 -13.81 -5.97 1.58
N LEU A 79 -12.47 -6.07 1.47
CA LEU A 79 -11.71 -7.30 1.17
C LEU A 79 -11.21 -7.99 2.44
#